data_AF-A0AAJ1PNI1-F1
#
_entry.id   AF-A0AAJ1PNI1-F1
#
_cell.length_a   1.000
_cell.length_b   1.000
_cell.length_c   1.000
_cell.angle_alpha   90.00
_cell.angle_beta   90.00
_cell.angle_gamma   90.00
#
_symmetry.space_group_name_H-M   'P 1'
#
loop_
_entity.id
_entity.type
_entity.pdbx_description
1 polymer ?
#
loop_
_entity_poly.entity_id
_entity_poly.type
_entity_poly.pdbx_seq_one_letter_code
_entity_poly.pdbx_strand_id
1 'polypeptide(L)'
;MVLSYKGLATLLFGGIVDRYGDAFSFVKESLPKADIKITFRSYMSMVFLSSAIAYFLALITTYIIFTTVVPILGIALALYLTFIPLLMSLTIFFSLCFSPYQRMLSKRRNIETNLPFVLTHMGAIAESGVPPSVIFRLIGEFEEYGEVAKEMKKITRNMDTFGIDPLTAVKEVAKHTASDDLKQVLLGFVTTTESGGDLTAFLRNAGQRALFEWRMKRERFVQQLTTYAEFYTGLFIAAPLFIISLFAVMHMISGTVGGYDILELMKLSIYGVIPVVNTAFVLVVKGIEVEI
;
A
#
# COMPACT_ATOMS: atom_id res chain seq x y z
N MET A 1 -22.66 -24.93 23.44
CA MET A 1 -21.72 -23.80 23.44
C MET A 1 -20.92 -23.87 22.15
N VAL A 2 -21.37 -23.20 21.09
CA VAL A 2 -20.67 -23.23 19.79
C VAL A 2 -19.43 -22.36 19.95
N LEU A 3 -18.28 -23.01 20.13
CA LEU A 3 -16.98 -22.37 20.21
C LEU A 3 -16.74 -21.61 18.89
N SER A 4 -16.96 -20.29 18.93
CA SER A 4 -16.68 -19.41 17.78
C SER A 4 -15.23 -19.63 17.32
N TYR A 5 -14.98 -19.61 16.01
CA TYR A 5 -13.64 -19.78 15.41
C TYR A 5 -12.55 -18.97 16.13
N LYS A 6 -12.90 -17.75 16.56
CA LYS A 6 -12.04 -16.85 17.34
C LYS A 6 -11.63 -17.45 18.69
N GLY A 7 -12.57 -18.08 19.39
CA GLY A 7 -12.37 -18.71 20.70
C GLY A 7 -11.48 -19.95 20.61
N LEU A 8 -11.70 -20.82 19.61
CA LEU A 8 -10.84 -21.99 19.36
C LEU A 8 -9.41 -21.59 19.03
N ALA A 9 -9.25 -20.61 18.14
CA ALA A 9 -7.95 -20.08 17.77
C ALA A 9 -7.17 -19.61 19.00
N THR A 10 -7.82 -18.78 19.84
CA THR A 10 -7.18 -18.17 21.01
C THR A 10 -6.85 -19.19 22.09
N LEU A 11 -7.66 -20.24 22.25
CA LEU A 11 -7.43 -21.31 23.21
C LEU A 11 -6.25 -22.20 22.81
N LEU A 12 -6.10 -22.50 21.51
CA LEU A 12 -5.03 -23.37 21.00
C LEU A 12 -3.68 -22.64 20.84
N PHE A 13 -3.71 -21.42 20.29
CA PHE A 13 -2.49 -20.69 19.90
C PHE A 13 -2.18 -19.47 20.76
N GLY A 14 -3.05 -19.10 21.71
CA GLY A 14 -2.86 -17.92 22.56
C GLY A 14 -1.53 -17.93 23.33
N GLY A 15 -1.11 -19.08 23.85
CA GLY A 15 0.17 -19.21 24.58
C GLY A 15 1.41 -19.03 23.69
N ILE A 16 1.32 -19.35 22.39
CA ILE A 16 2.40 -19.14 21.42
C ILE A 16 2.50 -17.65 21.07
N VAL A 17 1.35 -17.00 20.87
CA VAL A 17 1.29 -15.55 20.59
C VAL A 17 1.83 -14.74 21.76
N ASP A 18 1.52 -15.12 23.00
CA ASP A 18 2.00 -14.40 24.20
C ASP A 18 3.53 -14.54 24.37
N ARG A 19 4.12 -15.67 23.93
CA ARG A 19 5.57 -15.91 23.99
C ARG A 19 6.36 -15.23 22.87
N TYR A 20 5.78 -15.06 21.68
CA TYR A 20 6.43 -14.46 20.50
C TYR A 20 5.83 -13.10 20.10
N GLY A 21 5.10 -12.44 21.00
CA GLY A 21 4.34 -11.23 20.70
C GLY A 21 5.19 -10.06 20.19
N ASP A 22 6.44 -9.96 20.64
CA ASP A 22 7.35 -8.87 20.26
C ASP A 22 7.81 -8.96 18.79
N ALA A 23 7.92 -10.16 18.24
CA ALA A 23 8.26 -10.39 16.84
C ALA A 23 7.16 -9.89 15.86
N PHE A 24 5.93 -9.76 16.35
CA PHE A 24 4.77 -9.31 15.57
C PHE A 24 4.24 -7.93 16.01
N SER A 25 5.11 -7.11 16.60
CA SER A 25 4.80 -5.73 17.00
C SER A 25 4.21 -4.89 15.86
N PHE A 26 4.63 -5.12 14.61
CA PHE A 26 4.09 -4.46 13.41
C PHE A 26 2.59 -4.75 13.19
N VAL A 27 2.12 -5.97 13.49
CA VAL A 27 0.69 -6.33 13.41
C VAL A 27 -0.07 -5.65 14.54
N LYS A 28 0.50 -5.66 15.75
CA LYS A 28 -0.10 -5.00 16.92
C LYS A 28 -0.36 -3.52 16.69
N GLU A 29 0.57 -2.82 16.03
CA GLU A 29 0.43 -1.39 15.73
C GLU A 29 -0.50 -1.12 14.54
N SER A 30 -0.48 -1.96 13.51
CA SER A 30 -1.29 -1.76 12.29
C SER A 30 -2.77 -2.07 12.48
N LEU A 31 -3.15 -2.99 13.38
CA LEU A 31 -4.55 -3.37 13.63
C LEU A 31 -5.47 -2.19 13.97
N PRO A 32 -5.18 -1.35 15.00
CA PRO A 32 -6.05 -0.21 15.32
C PRO A 32 -6.06 0.82 14.19
N LYS A 33 -4.92 1.07 13.54
CA LYS A 33 -4.81 2.03 12.43
C LYS A 33 -5.61 1.57 11.19
N ALA A 34 -5.73 0.26 10.98
CA ALA A 34 -6.49 -0.37 9.90
C ALA A 34 -7.99 -0.56 10.21
N ASP A 35 -8.52 -0.03 11.32
CA ASP A 35 -9.90 -0.22 11.79
C ASP A 35 -10.32 -1.69 12.01
N ILE A 36 -9.36 -2.57 12.29
CA ILE A 36 -9.65 -3.98 12.57
C ILE A 36 -10.01 -4.11 14.06
N LYS A 37 -11.31 -4.28 14.34
CA LYS A 37 -11.88 -4.39 15.70
C LYS A 37 -11.65 -5.76 16.36
N ILE A 38 -10.44 -6.30 16.27
CA ILE A 38 -10.05 -7.59 16.85
C ILE A 38 -8.78 -7.37 17.69
N THR A 39 -8.74 -7.95 18.88
CA THR A 39 -7.53 -7.89 19.72
C THR A 39 -6.36 -8.61 19.05
N PHE A 40 -5.16 -8.05 19.18
CA PHE A 40 -3.91 -8.61 18.62
C PHE A 40 -3.77 -10.11 18.89
N ARG A 41 -4.01 -10.52 20.15
CA ARG A 41 -3.97 -11.92 20.57
C ARG A 41 -4.90 -12.80 19.76
N SER A 42 -6.16 -12.38 19.61
CA SER A 42 -7.17 -13.13 18.86
C SER A 42 -6.85 -13.18 17.37
N TYR A 43 -6.35 -12.07 16.81
CA TYR A 43 -5.98 -11.98 15.39
C TYR A 43 -4.83 -12.91 15.04
N MET A 44 -3.71 -12.83 15.77
CA MET A 44 -2.55 -13.69 15.54
C MET A 44 -2.90 -15.17 15.75
N SER A 45 -3.70 -15.47 16.77
CA SER A 45 -4.17 -16.84 17.00
C SER A 45 -4.99 -17.36 15.81
N MET A 46 -5.81 -16.52 15.19
CA MET A 46 -6.56 -16.89 13.98
C MET A 46 -5.66 -17.10 12.77
N VAL A 47 -4.57 -16.33 12.64
CA VAL A 47 -3.58 -16.51 11.57
C VAL A 47 -2.84 -17.84 11.72
N PHE A 48 -2.42 -18.19 12.94
CA PHE A 48 -1.80 -19.49 13.20
C PHE A 48 -2.77 -20.65 12.96
N LEU A 49 -4.03 -20.51 13.38
CA LEU A 49 -5.04 -21.53 13.15
C LEU A 49 -5.33 -21.69 11.64
N SER A 50 -5.46 -20.60 10.89
CA SER A 50 -5.73 -20.67 9.45
C SER A 50 -4.54 -21.24 8.68
N SER A 51 -3.30 -20.91 9.06
CA SER A 51 -2.10 -21.52 8.45
C SER A 51 -2.01 -23.01 8.77
N ALA A 52 -2.33 -23.43 10.00
CA ALA A 52 -2.35 -24.84 10.37
C ALA A 52 -3.41 -25.62 9.58
N ILE A 53 -4.64 -25.08 9.46
CA ILE A 53 -5.69 -25.68 8.65
C ILE A 53 -5.25 -25.79 7.18
N ALA A 54 -4.65 -24.73 6.64
CA ALA A 54 -4.15 -24.73 5.27
C ALA A 54 -3.05 -25.77 5.05
N TYR A 55 -2.15 -25.96 6.02
CA TYR A 55 -1.14 -27.01 5.97
C TYR A 55 -1.78 -28.40 5.87
N PHE A 56 -2.73 -28.72 6.75
CA PHE A 56 -3.40 -30.04 6.72
C PHE A 56 -4.20 -30.25 5.44
N LEU A 57 -4.91 -29.23 4.95
CA LEU A 57 -5.64 -29.30 3.69
C LEU A 57 -4.69 -29.50 2.50
N ALA A 58 -3.59 -28.73 2.43
CA ALA A 58 -2.60 -28.86 1.39
C ALA A 58 -1.89 -30.22 1.42
N LEU A 59 -1.66 -30.78 2.60
CA LEU A 59 -1.09 -32.12 2.76
C LEU A 59 -2.02 -33.20 2.21
N ILE A 60 -3.32 -33.11 2.53
CA ILE A 60 -4.33 -34.04 2.02
C ILE A 60 -4.44 -33.96 0.49
N THR A 61 -4.52 -32.74 -0.08
CA THR A 61 -4.63 -32.56 -1.53
C THR A 61 -3.38 -33.03 -2.26
N THR A 62 -2.20 -32.70 -1.74
CA THR A 62 -0.91 -33.12 -2.31
C THR A 62 -0.77 -34.64 -2.27
N TYR A 63 -1.21 -35.29 -1.17
CA TYR A 63 -1.23 -36.75 -1.06
C TYR A 63 -2.14 -37.40 -2.10
N ILE A 64 -3.38 -36.91 -2.27
CA ILE A 64 -4.34 -37.44 -3.25
C ILE A 64 -3.80 -37.29 -4.69
N ILE A 65 -3.27 -36.11 -5.04
CA ILE A 65 -2.72 -35.86 -6.38
C ILE A 65 -1.53 -36.77 -6.65
N PHE A 66 -0.65 -36.96 -5.66
CA PHE A 66 0.50 -37.84 -5.82
C PHE A 66 0.09 -39.29 -6.10
N THR A 67 -0.88 -39.83 -5.34
CA THR A 67 -1.36 -41.22 -5.52
C THR A 67 -2.03 -41.48 -6.87
N THR A 68 -2.55 -40.45 -7.54
CA THR A 68 -3.30 -40.60 -8.80
C THR A 68 -2.46 -40.32 -10.05
N VAL A 69 -1.43 -39.48 -9.97
CA VAL A 69 -0.72 -38.96 -11.16
C VAL A 69 0.70 -39.52 -11.32
N VAL A 70 1.41 -39.86 -10.23
CA VAL A 70 2.87 -40.15 -10.31
C VAL A 70 3.28 -41.35 -9.45
N PRO A 71 3.55 -42.53 -10.03
CA PRO A 71 4.14 -43.66 -9.31
C PRO A 71 5.67 -43.57 -9.37
N ILE A 72 6.32 -42.75 -8.52
CA ILE A 72 7.79 -42.63 -8.45
C ILE A 72 8.32 -42.91 -7.02
N LEU A 73 9.56 -43.43 -6.96
CA LEU A 73 10.35 -43.84 -5.77
C LEU A 73 10.28 -42.91 -4.54
N GLY A 74 10.22 -43.53 -3.36
CA GLY A 74 9.77 -42.94 -2.08
C GLY A 74 10.57 -41.75 -1.48
N ILE A 75 11.77 -41.44 -1.96
CA ILE A 75 12.54 -40.27 -1.43
C ILE A 75 12.00 -38.96 -2.02
N ALA A 76 11.66 -38.93 -3.32
CA ALA A 76 11.03 -37.77 -3.95
C ALA A 76 9.63 -37.49 -3.38
N LEU A 77 8.93 -38.54 -2.95
CA LEU A 77 7.63 -38.48 -2.29
C LEU A 77 7.70 -37.74 -0.94
N ALA A 78 8.67 -38.08 -0.10
CA ALA A 78 8.84 -37.45 1.21
C ALA A 78 9.15 -35.95 1.09
N LEU A 79 9.97 -35.56 0.12
CA LEU A 79 10.28 -34.15 -0.17
C LEU A 79 9.04 -33.41 -0.70
N TYR A 80 8.28 -33.98 -1.63
CA TYR A 80 7.10 -33.32 -2.21
C TYR A 80 5.97 -33.12 -1.19
N LEU A 81 5.69 -34.15 -0.38
CA LEU A 81 4.66 -34.10 0.68
C LEU A 81 4.96 -33.12 1.81
N THR A 82 6.24 -32.81 2.04
CA THR A 82 6.63 -31.86 3.08
C THR A 82 6.76 -30.45 2.51
N PHE A 83 7.37 -30.30 1.33
CA PHE A 83 7.73 -28.98 0.80
C PHE A 83 6.53 -28.18 0.28
N ILE A 84 5.60 -28.80 -0.46
CA ILE A 84 4.46 -28.06 -1.04
C ILE A 84 3.47 -27.58 0.03
N PRO A 85 3.01 -28.44 0.98
CA PRO A 85 2.12 -27.98 2.04
C PRO A 85 2.77 -26.93 2.94
N LEU A 86 4.08 -27.05 3.18
CA LEU A 86 4.84 -26.05 3.92
C LEU A 86 4.86 -24.71 3.20
N LEU A 87 5.17 -24.68 1.89
CA LEU A 87 5.15 -23.45 1.09
C LEU A 87 3.76 -22.80 1.07
N MET A 88 2.70 -23.60 0.86
CA MET A 88 1.31 -23.10 0.89
C MET A 88 0.90 -22.54 2.25
N SER A 89 1.25 -23.24 3.34
CA SER A 89 1.00 -22.74 4.69
C SER A 89 1.75 -21.43 4.96
N LEU A 90 3.00 -21.34 4.49
CA LEU A 90 3.85 -20.17 4.68
C LEU A 90 3.34 -18.96 3.89
N THR A 91 2.90 -19.15 2.64
CA THR A 91 2.33 -18.06 1.83
C THR A 91 1.05 -17.52 2.46
N ILE A 92 0.17 -18.39 2.96
CA ILE A 92 -1.06 -17.98 3.65
C ILE A 92 -0.74 -17.26 4.96
N PHE A 93 0.21 -17.78 5.74
CA PHE A 93 0.66 -17.14 6.97
C PHE A 93 1.19 -15.73 6.72
N PHE A 94 2.10 -15.56 5.77
CA PHE A 94 2.64 -14.24 5.42
C PHE A 94 1.56 -13.32 4.85
N SER A 95 0.73 -13.81 3.93
CA SER A 95 -0.35 -13.01 3.33
C SER A 95 -1.28 -12.43 4.39
N LEU A 96 -1.71 -13.24 5.36
CA LEU A 96 -2.59 -12.79 6.43
C LEU A 96 -1.87 -11.87 7.43
N CYS A 97 -0.62 -12.16 7.79
CA CYS A 97 0.19 -11.26 8.63
C CYS A 97 0.40 -9.88 7.99
N PHE A 98 0.60 -9.81 6.67
CA PHE A 98 0.82 -8.54 5.96
C PHE A 98 -0.48 -7.81 5.58
N SER A 99 -1.62 -8.50 5.53
CA SER A 99 -2.93 -7.90 5.23
C SER A 99 -3.29 -6.65 6.06
N PRO A 100 -3.17 -6.63 7.41
CA PRO A 100 -3.51 -5.46 8.21
C PRO A 100 -2.57 -4.28 7.92
N TYR A 101 -1.29 -4.57 7.66
CA TYR A 101 -0.31 -3.57 7.27
C TYR A 101 -0.64 -2.96 5.90
N GLN A 102 -1.00 -3.78 4.91
CA GLN A 102 -1.42 -3.29 3.59
C GLN A 102 -2.68 -2.43 3.65
N ARG A 103 -3.67 -2.83 4.46
CA ARG A 103 -4.89 -2.02 4.68
C ARG A 103 -4.58 -0.69 5.35
N MET A 104 -3.73 -0.69 6.37
CA MET A 104 -3.25 0.53 7.02
C MET A 104 -2.56 1.45 6.01
N LEU A 105 -1.67 0.92 5.16
CA LEU A 105 -0.93 1.71 4.17
C LEU A 105 -1.85 2.29 3.09
N SER A 106 -2.79 1.48 2.58
CA SER A 106 -3.80 1.94 1.62
C SER A 106 -4.65 3.06 2.20
N LYS A 107 -5.07 2.92 3.46
CA LYS A 107 -5.83 3.94 4.18
C LYS A 107 -5.02 5.21 4.41
N ARG A 108 -3.75 5.08 4.85
CA ARG A 108 -2.82 6.20 5.00
C ARG A 108 -2.70 6.99 3.69
N ARG A 109 -2.44 6.30 2.58
CA ARG A 109 -2.31 6.94 1.26
C ARG A 109 -3.59 7.67 0.84
N ASN A 110 -4.76 7.08 1.08
CA ASN A 110 -6.04 7.73 0.79
C ASN A 110 -6.22 9.01 1.63
N ILE A 111 -5.91 8.94 2.92
CA ILE A 111 -5.96 10.11 3.81
C ILE A 111 -5.02 11.21 3.31
N GLU A 112 -3.74 10.90 3.11
CA GLU A 112 -2.72 11.89 2.73
C GLU A 112 -3.00 12.52 1.35
N THR A 113 -3.57 11.76 0.42
CA THR A 113 -3.96 12.27 -0.91
C THR A 113 -5.08 13.31 -0.81
N ASN A 114 -6.08 13.06 0.05
CA ASN A 114 -7.27 13.90 0.17
C ASN A 114 -7.10 15.03 1.19
N LEU A 115 -6.17 14.90 2.13
CA LEU A 115 -5.98 15.81 3.26
C LEU A 115 -5.85 17.29 2.83
N PRO A 116 -5.04 17.68 1.82
CA PRO A 116 -4.91 19.09 1.43
C PRO A 116 -6.23 19.74 1.03
N PHE A 117 -7.08 19.01 0.31
CA PHE A 117 -8.39 19.48 -0.15
C PHE A 117 -9.37 19.58 1.02
N VAL A 118 -9.37 18.59 1.90
CA VAL A 118 -10.19 18.59 3.11
C VAL A 118 -9.83 19.77 4.01
N LEU A 119 -8.55 20.01 4.27
CA LEU A 119 -8.11 21.12 5.13
C LEU A 119 -8.43 22.49 4.53
N THR A 120 -8.30 22.63 3.22
CA THR A 120 -8.71 23.85 2.52
C THR A 120 -10.21 24.07 2.67
N HIS A 121 -11.03 23.02 2.54
CA HIS A 121 -12.47 23.11 2.74
C HIS A 121 -12.83 23.41 4.20
N MET A 122 -12.18 22.76 5.17
CA MET A 122 -12.34 23.05 6.60
C MET A 122 -11.99 24.51 6.92
N GLY A 123 -10.91 25.04 6.36
CA GLY A 123 -10.53 26.44 6.51
C GLY A 123 -11.60 27.39 5.96
N ALA A 124 -12.10 27.13 4.75
CA ALA A 124 -13.17 27.94 4.15
C ALA A 124 -14.48 27.90 4.97
N ILE A 125 -14.85 26.74 5.51
CA ILE A 125 -16.02 26.62 6.41
C ILE A 125 -15.75 27.38 7.71
N ALA A 126 -14.56 27.27 8.30
CA ALA A 126 -14.21 27.97 9.54
C ALA A 126 -14.26 29.51 9.39
N GLU A 127 -13.90 30.03 8.21
CA GLU A 127 -13.99 31.47 7.91
C GLU A 127 -15.43 32.00 7.92
N SER A 128 -16.41 31.14 7.66
CA SER A 128 -17.83 31.50 7.76
C SER A 128 -18.37 31.57 9.21
N GLY A 129 -17.51 31.35 10.22
CA GLY A 129 -17.89 31.38 11.63
C GLY A 129 -18.59 30.11 12.12
N VAL A 130 -18.57 29.03 11.32
CA VAL A 130 -19.17 27.75 11.68
C VAL A 130 -18.36 27.10 12.83
N PRO A 131 -19.02 26.63 13.90
CA PRO A 131 -18.32 25.97 15.00
C PRO A 131 -17.58 24.71 14.56
N PRO A 132 -16.38 24.43 15.09
CA PRO A 132 -15.56 23.31 14.65
C PRO A 132 -16.21 21.92 14.75
N SER A 133 -17.09 21.69 15.74
CA SER A 133 -17.85 20.43 15.84
C SER A 133 -18.76 20.19 14.64
N VAL A 134 -19.29 21.26 14.05
CA VAL A 134 -20.10 21.23 12.82
C VAL A 134 -19.22 21.03 11.59
N ILE A 135 -18.01 21.61 11.57
CA ILE A 135 -17.04 21.38 10.48
C ILE A 135 -16.74 19.89 10.31
N PHE A 136 -16.44 19.18 11.40
CA PHE A 136 -16.19 17.73 11.35
C PHE A 136 -17.40 16.95 10.83
N ARG A 137 -18.62 17.38 11.17
CA ARG A 137 -19.86 16.78 10.66
C ARG A 137 -20.00 16.98 9.17
N LEU A 138 -19.84 18.22 8.69
CA LEU A 138 -19.92 18.57 7.29
C LEU A 138 -18.92 17.78 6.46
N ILE A 139 -17.63 17.79 6.85
CA ILE A 139 -16.59 17.01 6.15
C ILE A 139 -16.87 15.52 6.20
N GLY A 140 -17.44 15.02 7.31
CA GLY A 140 -17.85 13.63 7.43
C GLY A 140 -18.86 13.21 6.37
N GLU A 141 -19.80 14.07 5.98
CA GLU A 141 -20.85 13.72 5.00
C GLU A 141 -20.34 13.63 3.55
N PHE A 142 -19.19 14.23 3.21
CA PHE A 142 -18.61 14.15 1.86
C PHE A 142 -17.87 12.82 1.65
N GLU A 143 -18.57 11.82 1.09
CA GLU A 143 -18.00 10.49 0.85
C GLU A 143 -16.81 10.49 -0.14
N GLU A 144 -16.71 11.52 -0.99
CA GLU A 144 -15.61 11.71 -1.95
C GLU A 144 -14.24 11.87 -1.25
N TYR A 145 -14.22 12.32 0.00
CA TYR A 145 -12.99 12.42 0.80
C TYR A 145 -12.53 11.08 1.38
N GLY A 146 -13.27 10.00 1.13
CA GLY A 146 -12.87 8.63 1.40
C GLY A 146 -12.59 8.38 2.88
N GLU A 147 -11.36 7.97 3.19
CA GLU A 147 -10.95 7.61 4.54
C GLU A 147 -10.87 8.83 5.48
N VAL A 148 -10.64 10.04 4.95
CA VAL A 148 -10.65 11.26 5.78
C VAL A 148 -12.05 11.53 6.32
N ALA A 149 -13.08 11.43 5.48
CA ALA A 149 -14.47 11.57 5.90
C ALA A 149 -14.84 10.53 6.96
N LYS A 150 -14.36 9.28 6.81
CA LYS A 150 -14.56 8.24 7.83
C LYS A 150 -13.90 8.59 9.16
N GLU A 151 -12.68 9.16 9.16
CA GLU A 151 -12.04 9.64 10.39
C GLU A 151 -12.84 10.79 11.03
N MET A 152 -13.36 11.73 10.24
CA MET A 152 -14.22 12.81 10.75
C MET A 152 -15.55 12.28 11.31
N LYS A 153 -16.18 11.30 10.66
CA LYS A 153 -17.36 10.58 11.19
C LYS A 153 -17.07 9.87 12.52
N LYS A 154 -15.83 9.40 12.76
CA LYS A 154 -15.48 8.84 14.08
C LYS A 154 -15.45 9.91 15.15
N ILE A 155 -14.93 11.10 14.85
CA ILE A 155 -14.92 12.24 15.79
C ILE A 155 -16.36 12.60 16.15
N THR A 156 -17.23 12.79 15.16
CA THR A 156 -18.64 13.15 15.42
C THR A 156 -19.42 12.04 16.11
N ARG A 157 -19.19 10.77 15.76
CA ARG A 157 -19.77 9.63 16.46
C ARG A 157 -19.35 9.60 17.94
N ASN A 158 -18.07 9.87 18.24
CA ASN A 158 -17.56 9.91 19.61
C ASN A 158 -18.26 11.01 20.42
N MET A 159 -18.52 12.17 19.82
CA MET A 159 -19.28 13.25 20.46
C MET A 159 -20.76 12.89 20.62
N ASP A 160 -21.44 12.52 19.53
CA ASP A 160 -22.91 12.39 19.51
C ASP A 160 -23.42 11.12 20.17
N THR A 161 -22.74 9.99 19.92
CA THR A 161 -23.20 8.67 20.37
C THR A 161 -22.69 8.36 21.78
N PHE A 162 -21.45 8.77 22.08
CA PHE A 162 -20.79 8.42 23.34
C PHE A 162 -20.70 9.60 24.33
N GLY A 163 -21.13 10.80 23.94
CA GLY A 163 -21.11 11.99 24.81
C GLY A 163 -19.70 12.45 25.20
N ILE A 164 -18.68 12.08 24.41
CA ILE A 164 -17.29 12.43 24.69
C ILE A 164 -17.06 13.91 24.35
N ASP A 165 -16.33 14.62 25.21
CA ASP A 165 -15.89 15.99 24.97
C ASP A 165 -15.22 16.14 23.57
N PRO A 166 -15.52 17.21 22.81
CA PRO A 166 -14.98 17.40 21.46
C PRO A 166 -13.45 17.31 21.35
N LEU A 167 -12.70 17.90 22.28
CA LEU A 167 -11.24 17.87 22.24
C LEU A 167 -10.69 16.47 22.53
N THR A 168 -11.32 15.77 23.47
CA THR A 168 -11.01 14.38 23.81
C THR A 168 -11.35 13.44 22.65
N ALA A 169 -12.48 13.65 21.97
CA ALA A 169 -12.88 12.89 20.79
C ALA A 169 -11.87 13.05 19.64
N VAL A 170 -11.39 14.27 19.39
CA VAL A 170 -10.34 14.56 18.40
C VAL A 170 -9.02 13.90 18.79
N LYS A 171 -8.59 14.02 20.06
CA LYS A 171 -7.38 13.35 20.58
C LYS A 171 -7.42 11.83 20.40
N GLU A 172 -8.56 11.20 20.66
CA GLU A 172 -8.74 9.76 20.52
C GLU A 172 -8.59 9.29 19.07
N VAL A 173 -9.18 10.03 18.12
CA VAL A 173 -9.04 9.74 16.69
C VAL A 173 -7.60 10.00 16.22
N ALA A 174 -6.96 11.08 16.67
CA ALA A 174 -5.57 11.39 16.34
C ALA A 174 -4.58 10.32 16.83
N LYS A 175 -4.88 9.63 17.93
CA LYS A 175 -4.05 8.54 18.45
C LYS A 175 -4.09 7.28 17.59
N HIS A 176 -5.22 7.03 16.91
CA HIS A 176 -5.50 5.79 16.19
C HIS A 176 -5.53 5.93 14.66
N THR A 177 -5.35 7.14 14.12
CA THR A 177 -5.27 7.34 12.67
C THR A 177 -4.01 6.70 12.06
N ALA A 178 -4.12 6.28 10.80
CA ALA A 178 -3.03 5.69 10.02
C ALA A 178 -2.06 6.73 9.42
N SER A 179 -2.48 8.00 9.33
CA SER A 179 -1.70 9.09 8.71
C SER A 179 -1.11 10.01 9.79
N ASP A 180 0.20 10.20 9.71
CA ASP A 180 0.94 11.10 10.60
C ASP A 180 0.56 12.57 10.34
N ASP A 181 0.32 12.95 9.09
CA ASP A 181 -0.08 14.31 8.71
C ASP A 181 -1.45 14.67 9.30
N LEU A 182 -2.44 13.76 9.16
CA LEU A 182 -3.75 13.96 9.77
C LEU A 182 -3.64 14.02 11.31
N LYS A 183 -2.83 13.14 11.91
CA LYS A 183 -2.58 13.17 13.36
C LYS A 183 -2.02 14.53 13.81
N GLN A 184 -1.04 15.07 13.10
CA GLN A 184 -0.45 16.37 13.42
C GLN A 184 -1.49 17.49 13.34
N VAL A 185 -2.36 17.48 12.32
CA VAL A 185 -3.41 18.49 12.19
C VAL A 185 -4.45 18.39 13.30
N LEU A 186 -4.91 17.19 13.63
CA LEU A 186 -5.88 16.97 14.71
C LEU A 186 -5.29 17.36 16.09
N LEU A 187 -4.02 17.06 16.34
CA LEU A 187 -3.36 17.50 17.58
C LEU A 187 -3.13 19.00 17.59
N GLY A 188 -2.75 19.60 16.46
CA GLY A 188 -2.62 21.05 16.32
C GLY A 188 -3.95 21.76 16.59
N PHE A 189 -5.05 21.24 16.05
CA PHE A 189 -6.40 21.71 16.33
C PHE A 189 -6.70 21.75 17.83
N VAL A 190 -6.35 20.69 18.56
CA VAL A 190 -6.60 20.60 20.00
C VAL A 190 -5.73 21.60 20.75
N THR A 191 -4.44 21.66 20.45
CA THR A 191 -3.50 22.60 21.10
C THR A 191 -3.91 24.06 20.85
N THR A 192 -4.33 24.42 19.64
CA THR A 192 -4.81 25.76 19.32
C THR A 192 -6.07 26.09 20.12
N THR A 193 -7.00 25.14 20.24
CA THR A 193 -8.24 25.35 21.00
C THR A 193 -7.97 25.47 22.49
N GLU A 194 -7.12 24.61 23.08
CA GLU A 194 -6.75 24.64 24.50
C GLU A 194 -5.99 25.91 24.88
N SER A 195 -5.20 26.46 23.94
CA SER A 195 -4.44 27.69 24.16
C SER A 195 -5.27 28.97 23.91
N GLY A 196 -6.55 28.85 23.53
CA GLY A 196 -7.42 29.98 23.17
C GLY A 196 -6.98 30.70 21.89
N GLY A 197 -6.27 30.03 21.00
CA GLY A 197 -5.82 30.58 19.72
C GLY A 197 -6.92 30.65 18.66
N ASP A 198 -6.62 31.34 17.56
CA ASP A 198 -7.53 31.45 16.42
C ASP A 198 -7.54 30.16 15.59
N LEU A 199 -8.58 29.36 15.78
CA LEU A 199 -8.78 28.10 15.09
C LEU A 199 -9.07 28.26 13.60
N THR A 200 -9.75 29.35 13.22
CA THR A 200 -10.04 29.67 11.82
C THR A 200 -8.75 29.98 11.08
N ALA A 201 -7.89 30.81 11.67
CA ALA A 201 -6.56 31.08 11.13
C ALA A 201 -5.71 29.80 11.06
N PHE A 202 -5.76 28.93 12.08
CA PHE A 202 -5.05 27.65 12.06
C PHE A 202 -5.49 26.75 10.90
N LEU A 203 -6.79 26.50 10.75
CA LEU A 203 -7.31 25.61 9.69
C LEU A 203 -7.02 26.17 8.29
N ARG A 204 -7.16 27.48 8.10
CA ARG A 204 -6.80 28.14 6.84
C ARG A 204 -5.33 27.97 6.50
N ASN A 205 -4.44 28.26 7.46
CA ASN A 205 -3.00 28.16 7.24
C ASN A 205 -2.59 26.71 7.00
N ALA A 206 -3.19 25.75 7.71
CA ALA A 206 -2.97 24.32 7.50
C ALA A 206 -3.40 23.89 6.09
N GLY A 207 -4.57 24.32 5.62
CA GLY A 207 -5.05 24.05 4.26
C GLY A 207 -4.14 24.65 3.19
N GLN A 208 -3.78 25.92 3.30
CA GLN A 208 -2.88 26.59 2.36
C GLN A 208 -1.51 25.92 2.29
N ARG A 209 -0.93 25.58 3.45
CA ARG A 209 0.35 24.87 3.53
C ARG A 209 0.27 23.48 2.91
N ALA A 210 -0.74 22.68 3.27
CA ALA A 210 -0.91 21.34 2.73
C ALA A 210 -1.11 21.36 1.20
N LEU A 211 -1.90 22.32 0.69
CA LEU A 211 -2.13 22.46 -0.75
C LEU A 211 -0.87 22.95 -1.50
N PHE A 212 -0.07 23.81 -0.88
CA PHE A 212 1.23 24.20 -1.42
C PHE A 212 2.20 23.01 -1.49
N GLU A 213 2.35 22.26 -0.39
CA GLU A 213 3.22 21.08 -0.34
C GLU A 213 2.77 20.01 -1.35
N TRP A 214 1.46 19.81 -1.50
CA TRP A 214 0.89 18.89 -2.50
C TRP A 214 1.21 19.32 -3.94
N ARG A 215 1.05 20.62 -4.27
CA ARG A 215 1.41 21.17 -5.59
C ARG A 215 2.89 20.99 -5.88
N MET A 216 3.76 21.30 -4.91
CA MET A 216 5.21 21.11 -5.03
C MET A 216 5.58 19.64 -5.28
N LYS A 217 4.97 18.69 -4.57
CA LYS A 217 5.19 17.25 -4.81
C LYS A 217 4.74 16.86 -6.22
N ARG A 218 3.59 17.36 -6.66
CA ARG A 218 3.04 17.08 -8.00
C ARG A 218 3.93 17.64 -9.11
N GLU A 219 4.41 18.87 -8.97
CA GLU A 219 5.31 19.49 -9.94
C GLU A 219 6.63 18.72 -10.05
N ARG A 220 7.23 18.31 -8.92
CA ARG A 220 8.43 17.46 -8.93
C ARG A 220 8.19 16.13 -9.63
N PHE A 221 7.03 15.51 -9.41
CA PHE A 221 6.67 14.27 -10.10
C PHE A 221 6.54 14.47 -11.62
N VAL A 222 5.89 15.55 -12.06
CA VAL A 222 5.80 15.89 -13.49
C VAL A 222 7.19 16.14 -14.08
N GLN A 223 8.07 16.85 -13.37
CA GLN A 223 9.45 17.06 -13.80
C GLN A 223 10.21 15.74 -13.95
N GLN A 224 10.07 14.81 -13.01
CA GLN A 224 10.67 13.48 -13.11
C GLN A 224 10.16 12.71 -14.34
N LEU A 225 8.84 12.74 -14.59
CA LEU A 225 8.25 12.14 -15.79
C LEU A 225 8.81 12.74 -17.08
N THR A 226 8.98 14.07 -17.12
CA THR A 226 9.62 14.75 -18.26
C THR A 226 11.04 14.27 -18.47
N THR A 227 11.85 14.18 -17.42
CA THR A 227 13.22 13.66 -17.51
C THR A 227 13.23 12.21 -18.02
N TYR A 228 12.30 11.36 -17.58
CA TYR A 228 12.18 10.00 -18.11
C TYR A 228 11.73 9.96 -19.58
N ALA A 229 10.85 10.87 -20.01
CA ALA A 229 10.45 11.00 -21.40
C ALA A 229 11.61 11.45 -22.30
N GLU A 230 12.48 12.34 -21.82
CA GLU A 230 13.70 12.75 -22.51
C GLU A 230 14.67 11.57 -22.66
N PHE A 231 14.90 10.79 -21.59
CA PHE A 231 15.71 9.58 -21.67
C PHE A 231 15.13 8.55 -22.63
N TYR A 232 13.81 8.34 -22.61
CA TYR A 232 13.12 7.43 -23.52
C TYR A 232 13.28 7.84 -24.98
N THR A 233 13.02 9.11 -25.30
CA THR A 233 13.14 9.61 -26.68
C THR A 233 14.59 9.62 -27.18
N GLY A 234 15.55 10.00 -26.35
CA GLY A 234 16.97 9.98 -26.71
C GLY A 234 17.55 8.57 -26.86
N LEU A 235 17.46 7.76 -25.80
CA LEU A 235 18.18 6.48 -25.73
C LEU A 235 17.41 5.32 -26.37
N PHE A 236 16.07 5.33 -26.31
CA PHE A 236 15.25 4.19 -26.73
C PHE A 236 14.55 4.39 -28.08
N ILE A 237 14.48 5.63 -28.58
CA ILE A 237 13.99 5.94 -29.94
C ILE A 237 15.13 6.39 -30.84
N ALA A 238 15.83 7.48 -30.51
CA ALA A 238 16.82 8.05 -31.42
C ALA A 238 18.05 7.13 -31.61
N ALA A 239 18.59 6.53 -30.54
CA ALA A 239 19.75 5.65 -30.66
C ALA A 239 19.48 4.38 -31.50
N PRO A 240 18.36 3.65 -31.32
CA PRO A 240 18.03 2.54 -32.22
C PRO A 240 17.80 2.97 -33.66
N LEU A 241 17.14 4.11 -33.89
CA LEU A 241 16.97 4.65 -35.25
C LEU A 241 18.31 4.97 -35.91
N PHE A 242 19.27 5.51 -35.15
CA PHE A 242 20.62 5.78 -35.63
C PHE A 242 21.39 4.49 -35.97
N ILE A 243 21.29 3.45 -35.13
CA ILE A 243 21.89 2.14 -35.41
C ILE A 243 21.29 1.53 -36.69
N ILE A 244 19.97 1.61 -36.85
CA ILE A 244 19.27 1.10 -38.04
C ILE A 244 19.69 1.88 -39.29
N SER A 245 19.78 3.21 -39.23
CA SER A 245 20.20 4.01 -40.39
C SER A 245 21.66 3.74 -40.77
N LEU A 246 22.54 3.54 -39.79
CA LEU A 246 23.93 3.15 -40.01
C LEU A 246 24.02 1.78 -40.69
N PHE A 247 23.27 0.78 -40.21
CA PHE A 247 23.22 -0.53 -40.87
C PHE A 247 22.66 -0.43 -42.29
N ALA A 248 21.64 0.40 -42.53
CA ALA A 248 21.08 0.59 -43.87
C ALA A 248 22.12 1.17 -44.85
N VAL A 249 22.89 2.18 -44.44
CA VAL A 249 23.96 2.77 -45.27
C VAL A 249 25.09 1.76 -45.48
N MET A 250 25.52 1.04 -44.44
CA MET A 250 26.58 0.04 -44.57
C MET A 250 26.19 -1.06 -45.55
N HIS A 251 24.96 -1.58 -45.45
CA HIS A 251 24.44 -2.60 -46.37
C HIS A 251 24.48 -2.16 -47.84
N MET A 252 24.30 -0.87 -48.10
CA MET A 252 24.40 -0.32 -49.46
C MET A 252 25.85 -0.32 -50.00
N ILE A 253 26.85 -0.14 -49.14
CA ILE A 253 28.28 -0.08 -49.53
C ILE A 253 28.89 -1.48 -49.59
N SER A 254 28.62 -2.31 -48.60
CA SER A 254 29.09 -3.68 -48.46
C SER A 254 28.00 -4.49 -47.80
N GLY A 255 27.58 -5.62 -48.37
CA GLY A 255 26.52 -6.45 -47.77
C GLY A 255 26.92 -7.08 -46.43
N THR A 256 28.22 -7.12 -46.12
CA THR A 256 28.75 -7.83 -44.94
C THR A 256 29.65 -6.94 -44.07
N VAL A 257 29.57 -7.10 -42.75
CA VAL A 257 30.44 -6.47 -41.74
C VAL A 257 30.97 -7.55 -40.81
N GLY A 258 32.29 -7.66 -40.68
CA GLY A 258 32.93 -8.61 -39.77
C GLY A 258 32.59 -10.08 -40.05
N GLY A 259 32.27 -10.43 -41.30
CA GLY A 259 31.90 -11.79 -41.72
C GLY A 259 30.41 -12.14 -41.58
N TYR A 260 29.58 -11.23 -41.07
CA TYR A 260 28.13 -11.40 -40.96
C TYR A 260 27.38 -10.55 -41.98
N ASP A 261 26.25 -11.05 -42.46
CA ASP A 261 25.33 -10.28 -43.30
C ASP A 261 24.68 -9.17 -42.46
N ILE A 262 24.73 -7.94 -42.97
CA ILE A 262 24.22 -6.76 -42.26
C ILE A 262 22.70 -6.83 -42.12
N LEU A 263 21.99 -7.48 -43.06
CA LEU A 263 20.55 -7.70 -42.93
C LEU A 263 20.22 -8.60 -41.73
N GLU A 264 21.06 -9.61 -41.45
CA GLU A 264 20.90 -10.47 -40.28
C GLU A 264 21.17 -9.70 -38.98
N LEU A 265 22.23 -8.89 -38.95
CA LEU A 265 22.53 -8.03 -37.79
C LEU A 265 21.40 -7.01 -37.52
N MET A 266 20.86 -6.40 -38.57
CA MET A 266 19.75 -5.45 -38.46
C MET A 266 18.48 -6.14 -37.95
N LYS A 267 18.16 -7.35 -38.45
CA LYS A 267 17.04 -8.17 -37.93
C LYS A 267 17.25 -8.52 -36.46
N LEU A 268 18.46 -8.93 -36.07
CA LEU A 268 18.78 -9.24 -34.68
C LEU A 268 18.61 -8.02 -33.76
N SER A 269 19.03 -6.83 -34.20
CA SER A 269 18.81 -5.60 -33.44
C SER A 269 17.32 -5.26 -33.30
N ILE A 270 16.55 -5.34 -34.38
CA ILE A 270 15.11 -4.99 -34.39
C ILE A 270 14.28 -5.99 -33.57
N TYR A 271 14.50 -7.28 -33.73
CA TYR A 271 13.69 -8.31 -33.07
C TYR A 271 14.25 -8.79 -31.73
N GLY A 272 15.54 -8.57 -31.47
CA GLY A 272 16.21 -8.97 -30.23
C GLY A 272 16.52 -7.80 -29.32
N VAL A 273 17.45 -6.94 -29.74
CA VAL A 273 18.01 -5.89 -28.87
C VAL A 273 16.96 -4.84 -28.48
N ILE A 274 16.22 -4.29 -29.45
CA ILE A 274 15.25 -3.22 -29.18
C ILE A 274 14.13 -3.67 -28.22
N PRO A 275 13.49 -4.83 -28.40
CA PRO A 275 12.46 -5.30 -27.47
C PRO A 275 13.00 -5.58 -26.07
N VAL A 276 14.20 -6.17 -25.96
CA VAL A 276 14.82 -6.45 -24.65
C VAL A 276 15.11 -5.14 -23.91
N VAL A 277 15.71 -4.18 -24.60
CA VAL A 277 16.07 -2.87 -24.04
C VAL A 277 14.81 -2.08 -23.64
N ASN A 278 13.76 -2.08 -24.46
CA ASN A 278 12.47 -1.46 -24.12
C ASN A 278 11.77 -2.17 -22.95
N THR A 279 11.78 -3.49 -22.91
CA THR A 279 11.18 -4.27 -21.80
C THR A 279 11.90 -3.97 -20.48
N ALA A 280 13.23 -3.95 -20.51
CA ALA A 280 14.04 -3.58 -19.36
C ALA A 280 13.71 -2.16 -18.87
N PHE A 281 13.55 -1.20 -19.78
CA PHE A 281 13.17 0.17 -19.42
C PHE A 281 11.79 0.25 -18.78
N VAL A 282 10.79 -0.43 -19.35
CA VAL A 282 9.43 -0.48 -18.77
C VAL A 282 9.45 -1.04 -17.35
N LEU A 283 10.26 -2.08 -17.09
CA LEU A 283 10.43 -2.65 -15.75
C LEU A 283 11.05 -1.65 -14.77
N VAL A 284 12.06 -0.89 -15.21
CA VAL A 284 12.69 0.15 -14.39
C VAL A 284 11.69 1.25 -14.06
N VAL A 285 10.97 1.78 -15.05
CA VAL A 285 9.96 2.82 -14.85
C VAL A 285 8.86 2.35 -13.90
N LYS A 286 8.35 1.14 -14.09
CA LYS A 286 7.35 0.54 -13.20
C LYS A 286 7.86 0.34 -11.77
N GLY A 287 9.16 0.08 -11.61
CA GLY A 287 9.79 -0.01 -10.28
C GLY A 287 9.85 1.33 -9.56
N ILE A 288 9.93 2.44 -10.29
CA ILE A 288 9.99 3.80 -9.76
C ILE A 288 8.58 4.36 -9.49
N GLU A 289 7.58 3.93 -10.27
CA GLU A 289 6.17 4.35 -10.15
C GLU A 289 5.52 4.01 -8.79
N VAL A 290 6.20 3.28 -7.90
CA VAL A 290 5.66 2.84 -6.61
C VAL A 290 5.59 3.95 -5.55
N GLU A 291 6.19 5.11 -5.75
CA GLU A 291 6.01 6.27 -4.86
C GLU A 291 5.16 7.35 -5.53
N ILE A 292 3.83 7.26 -5.34
CA ILE A 292 2.87 8.33 -4.98
C ILE A 292 1.49 7.69 -4.69
#